data_AF-A0A7X9G2D8-F1
#
_entry.id   AF-A0A7X9G2D8-F1
#
_cell.length_a   1.000
_cell.length_b   1.000
_cell.length_c   1.000
_cell.angle_alpha   90.00
_cell.angle_beta   90.00
_cell.angle_gamma   90.00
#
_symmetry.space_group_name_H-M   'P 1'
#
loop_
_entity.id
_entity.type
_entity.pdbx_description
1 polymer ?
#
loop_
_entity_poly.entity_id
_entity_poly.type
_entity_poly.pdbx_seq_one_letter_code
_entity_poly.pdbx_strand_id
1 'polypeptide(L)'
;MSVNELATLYMLGLATSDQENQLASETMSVCLTVAGLAVGAGKIQRDDVYDVAANAAVRALARIQKWDPARAGWKTYVSYIARSEVGNQQRRYQRQQMSLDAAIAAAIVSGLAPSLSVRKDSQES
;
A
#
# COMPACT_ATOMS: atom_id res chain seq x y z
N MET A 1 26.16 -3.82 -11.30
CA MET A 1 25.02 -4.51 -11.93
C MET A 1 23.80 -3.63 -11.79
N SER A 2 23.08 -3.39 -12.87
CA SER A 2 21.85 -2.60 -12.83
C SER A 2 20.70 -3.41 -12.23
N VAL A 3 19.68 -2.72 -11.71
CA VAL A 3 18.47 -3.38 -11.19
C VAL A 3 17.72 -4.17 -12.29
N ASN A 4 17.82 -3.74 -13.55
CA ASN A 4 17.23 -4.46 -14.68
C ASN A 4 17.98 -5.77 -14.97
N GLU A 5 19.31 -5.75 -14.88
CA GLU A 5 20.12 -6.97 -15.00
C GLU A 5 19.79 -7.95 -13.87
N LEU A 6 19.71 -7.48 -12.62
CA LEU A 6 19.30 -8.31 -11.47
C LEU A 6 17.91 -8.92 -11.68
N ALA A 7 16.93 -8.12 -12.10
CA ALA A 7 15.59 -8.58 -12.38
C ALA A 7 15.56 -9.60 -13.53
N THR A 8 16.42 -9.43 -14.54
CA THR A 8 16.54 -10.37 -15.67
C THR A 8 17.13 -11.70 -15.22
N LEU A 9 18.21 -11.69 -14.42
CA LEU A 9 18.79 -12.89 -13.85
C LEU A 9 17.81 -13.64 -12.96
N TYR A 10 17.07 -12.91 -12.10
CA TYR A 10 16.03 -13.50 -11.26
C TYR A 10 14.91 -14.12 -12.10
N MET A 11 14.44 -13.42 -13.13
CA MET A 11 13.41 -13.92 -14.04
C MET A 11 13.83 -15.20 -14.76
N LEU A 12 15.10 -15.31 -15.14
CA LEU A 12 15.67 -16.48 -15.79
C LEU A 12 16.04 -17.62 -14.82
N GLY A 13 15.92 -17.42 -13.51
CA GLY A 13 16.34 -18.40 -12.51
C GLY A 13 17.86 -18.56 -12.41
N LEU A 14 18.61 -17.51 -12.77
CA LEU A 14 20.08 -17.49 -12.81
C LEU A 14 20.69 -16.59 -11.72
N ALA A 15 19.86 -15.95 -10.91
CA ALA A 15 20.33 -15.09 -9.83
C ALA A 15 20.95 -15.92 -8.70
N THR A 16 22.07 -15.45 -8.14
CA THR A 16 22.59 -15.96 -6.86
C THR A 16 21.77 -15.40 -5.70
N SER A 17 21.82 -16.03 -4.52
CA SER A 17 21.09 -15.54 -3.35
C SER A 17 21.43 -14.08 -2.98
N ASP A 18 22.67 -13.65 -3.17
CA ASP A 18 23.06 -12.25 -2.96
C ASP A 18 22.38 -11.31 -3.97
N GLN A 19 22.27 -11.73 -5.24
CA GLN A 19 21.59 -10.98 -6.29
C GLN A 19 20.07 -10.94 -6.06
N GLU A 20 19.47 -12.03 -5.58
CA GLU A 20 18.07 -12.09 -5.16
C GLU A 20 17.79 -11.12 -4.02
N ASN A 21 18.63 -11.13 -2.98
CA ASN A 21 18.54 -10.20 -1.85
C ASN A 21 18.70 -8.75 -2.28
N GLN A 22 19.65 -8.47 -3.19
CA GLN A 22 19.85 -7.12 -3.73
C GLN A 22 18.63 -6.66 -4.53
N LEU A 23 18.07 -7.52 -5.38
CA LEU A 23 16.85 -7.22 -6.14
C LEU A 23 15.66 -6.96 -5.20
N ALA A 24 15.49 -7.78 -4.16
CA ALA A 24 14.43 -7.61 -3.17
C ALA A 24 14.56 -6.27 -2.43
N SER A 25 15.77 -5.88 -2.03
CA SER A 25 16.05 -4.60 -1.38
C SER A 25 15.72 -3.40 -2.29
N GLU A 26 16.18 -3.42 -3.54
CA GLU A 26 15.88 -2.37 -4.53
C GLU A 26 14.37 -2.29 -4.83
N THR A 27 13.69 -3.43 -4.91
CA THR A 27 12.25 -3.51 -5.13
C THR A 27 11.50 -2.89 -3.94
N MET A 28 11.89 -3.26 -2.72
CA MET A 28 11.29 -2.73 -1.49
C MET A 28 11.50 -1.22 -1.36
N SER A 29 12.69 -0.71 -1.71
CA SER A 29 13.00 0.73 -1.69
C SER A 29 12.07 1.55 -2.60
N VAL A 30 11.81 1.05 -3.82
CA VAL A 30 10.83 1.67 -4.74
C VAL A 30 9.43 1.64 -4.14
N CYS A 31 8.99 0.50 -3.59
CA CYS A 31 7.67 0.36 -2.97
C CYS A 31 7.49 1.30 -1.77
N LEU A 32 8.49 1.42 -0.90
CA LEU A 32 8.50 2.33 0.24
C LEU A 32 8.43 3.79 -0.19
N THR A 33 9.14 4.17 -1.25
CA THR A 33 9.08 5.53 -1.80
C THR A 33 7.66 5.87 -2.25
N VAL A 34 7.00 4.97 -2.98
CA VAL A 34 5.62 5.18 -3.44
C VAL A 34 4.63 5.24 -2.28
N ALA A 35 4.75 4.33 -1.30
CA ALA A 35 3.88 4.31 -0.13
C ALA A 35 4.08 5.55 0.76
N GLY A 36 5.32 6.00 0.96
CA GLY A 36 5.64 7.21 1.71
C GLY A 36 5.07 8.48 1.07
N LEU A 37 5.17 8.59 -0.26
CA LEU A 37 4.52 9.68 -1.01
C LEU A 37 2.99 9.64 -0.86
N ALA A 38 2.40 8.45 -0.84
CA ALA A 38 0.96 8.28 -0.65
C ALA A 38 0.50 8.72 0.74
N VAL A 39 1.31 8.52 1.79
CA VAL A 39 1.05 9.09 3.13
C VAL A 39 1.11 10.61 3.10
N GLY A 40 2.16 11.18 2.50
CA GLY A 40 2.28 12.64 2.36
C GLY A 40 1.10 13.28 1.62
N ALA A 41 0.49 12.53 0.69
CA ALA A 41 -0.72 12.92 -0.04
C ALA A 41 -2.03 12.55 0.66
N GLY A 42 -2.00 12.03 1.89
CA GLY A 42 -3.19 11.65 2.66
C GLY A 42 -4.00 10.50 2.06
N LYS A 43 -3.40 9.65 1.22
CA LYS A 43 -4.08 8.52 0.56
C LYS A 43 -4.13 7.27 1.43
N ILE A 44 -3.12 7.09 2.28
CA ILE A 44 -3.02 5.99 3.24
C ILE A 44 -2.50 6.49 4.60
N GLN A 45 -2.71 5.71 5.65
CA GLN A 45 -2.20 6.02 6.99
C GLN A 45 -0.71 5.70 7.08
N ARG A 46 -0.02 6.36 8.02
CA ARG A 46 1.43 6.19 8.21
C ARG A 46 1.81 4.76 8.62
N ASP A 47 0.97 4.13 9.44
CA ASP A 47 1.23 2.80 9.97
C ASP A 47 1.12 1.71 8.88
N ASP A 48 0.39 1.99 7.81
CA ASP A 48 0.20 1.06 6.67
C ASP A 48 1.34 1.11 5.64
N VAL A 49 2.34 1.99 5.79
CA VAL A 49 3.40 2.19 4.77
C VAL A 49 4.15 0.88 4.50
N TYR A 50 4.61 0.21 5.55
CA TYR A 50 5.41 -1.01 5.41
C TYR A 50 4.57 -2.16 4.86
N ASP A 51 3.32 -2.28 5.29
CA ASP A 51 2.42 -3.33 4.82
C ASP A 51 2.08 -3.16 3.34
N VAL A 52 1.77 -1.93 2.90
CA VAL A 52 1.52 -1.63 1.49
C VAL A 52 2.77 -1.89 0.65
N ALA A 53 3.94 -1.45 1.13
CA ALA A 53 5.20 -1.62 0.41
C ALA A 53 5.59 -3.11 0.29
N ALA A 54 5.52 -3.87 1.39
CA ALA A 54 5.84 -5.29 1.40
C ALA A 54 4.90 -6.10 0.49
N ASN A 55 3.59 -5.83 0.56
CA ASN A 55 2.61 -6.47 -0.32
C ASN A 55 2.89 -6.18 -1.80
N ALA A 56 3.24 -4.93 -2.13
CA ALA A 56 3.60 -4.55 -3.49
C ALA A 56 4.90 -5.23 -3.96
N ALA A 57 5.92 -5.32 -3.12
CA ALA A 57 7.20 -5.95 -3.43
C ALA A 57 7.03 -7.45 -3.70
N VAL A 58 6.33 -8.16 -2.81
CA VAL A 58 5.99 -9.59 -2.98
C VAL A 58 5.22 -9.80 -4.29
N ARG A 59 4.23 -8.95 -4.56
CA ARG A 59 3.42 -9.03 -5.79
C ARG A 59 4.24 -8.76 -7.05
N ALA A 60 5.21 -7.85 -7.00
CA ALA A 60 6.08 -7.56 -8.13
C ALA A 60 6.99 -8.75 -8.46
N LEU A 61 7.68 -9.31 -7.46
CA LEU A 61 8.57 -10.46 -7.64
C LEU A 61 7.79 -11.71 -8.07
N ALA A 62 6.62 -11.98 -7.47
CA ALA A 62 5.76 -13.10 -7.87
C ALA A 62 5.23 -12.98 -9.32
N ARG A 63 5.27 -11.78 -9.91
CA ARG A 63 4.81 -11.50 -11.28
C ARG A 63 5.95 -11.14 -12.22
N ILE A 64 7.20 -11.44 -11.85
CA ILE A 64 8.36 -11.06 -12.66
C ILE A 64 8.29 -11.60 -14.10
N GLN A 65 7.68 -12.76 -14.33
CA GLN A 65 7.47 -13.33 -15.67
C GLN A 65 6.55 -12.49 -16.57
N LYS A 66 5.81 -11.51 -16.02
CA LYS A 66 4.96 -10.57 -16.77
C LYS A 66 5.66 -9.25 -17.06
N TRP A 67 6.86 -9.04 -16.53
CA TRP A 67 7.64 -7.85 -16.80
C TRP A 67 8.32 -7.97 -18.17
N ASP A 68 8.19 -6.93 -18.98
CA ASP A 68 8.83 -6.83 -20.29
C ASP A 68 9.89 -5.72 -20.24
N PRO A 69 11.19 -6.06 -20.23
CA PRO A 69 12.28 -5.09 -20.14
C PRO A 69 12.36 -4.17 -21.36
N ALA A 70 11.80 -4.55 -22.51
CA ALA A 70 11.77 -3.70 -23.70
C ALA A 70 10.71 -2.57 -23.58
N ARG A 71 9.67 -2.77 -22.75
CA ARG A 71 8.62 -1.77 -22.54
C ARG A 71 8.91 -0.83 -21.38
N ALA A 72 9.46 -1.36 -20.28
CA ALA A 72 9.73 -0.57 -19.08
C ALA A 72 10.84 -1.19 -18.24
N GLY A 73 11.69 -0.35 -17.62
CA GLY A 73 12.62 -0.81 -16.60
C GLY A 73 11.91 -1.33 -15.34
N TRP A 74 12.60 -2.17 -14.57
CA TRP A 74 12.09 -2.83 -13.37
C TRP A 74 11.48 -1.84 -12.37
N LYS A 75 12.19 -0.75 -12.05
CA LYS A 75 11.70 0.26 -11.10
C LYS A 75 10.37 0.87 -11.53
N THR A 76 10.18 1.11 -12.83
CA THR A 76 8.92 1.64 -13.40
C THR A 76 7.80 0.61 -13.27
N TYR A 77 8.07 -0.66 -13.58
CA TYR A 77 7.12 -1.76 -13.43
C TYR A 77 6.68 -1.94 -11.95
N VAL A 78 7.64 -1.97 -11.02
CA VAL A 78 7.37 -2.06 -9.57
C VAL A 78 6.57 -0.85 -9.09
N SER A 79 6.91 0.36 -9.55
CA SER A 79 6.19 1.59 -9.19
C SER A 79 4.72 1.57 -9.63
N TYR A 80 4.42 0.95 -10.77
CA TYR A 80 3.05 0.73 -11.20
C TYR A 80 2.28 -0.19 -10.23
N ILE A 81 2.90 -1.30 -9.83
CA ILE A 81 2.30 -2.25 -8.87
C ILE A 81 2.09 -1.57 -7.50
N ALA A 82 3.09 -0.85 -6.99
CA ALA A 82 2.99 -0.15 -5.73
C ALA A 82 1.85 0.89 -5.70
N ARG A 83 1.68 1.67 -6.77
CA ARG A 83 0.53 2.60 -6.90
C ARG A 83 -0.81 1.86 -6.93
N SER A 84 -0.86 0.68 -7.55
CA SER A 84 -2.06 -0.16 -7.54
C SER A 84 -2.41 -0.61 -6.11
N GLU A 85 -1.41 -1.00 -5.30
CA GLU A 85 -1.62 -1.39 -3.91
C GLU A 85 -2.05 -0.23 -3.01
N VAL A 86 -1.49 0.97 -3.20
CA VAL A 86 -1.98 2.19 -2.54
C VAL A 86 -3.47 2.39 -2.83
N GLY A 87 -3.88 2.25 -4.10
CA GLY A 87 -5.29 2.35 -4.49
C GLY A 87 -6.17 1.26 -3.88
N ASN A 88 -5.65 0.02 -3.74
CA ASN A 88 -6.37 -1.06 -3.05
C ASN A 88 -6.60 -0.72 -1.57
N GLN A 89 -5.57 -0.21 -0.90
CA GLN A 89 -5.65 0.16 0.51
C GLN A 89 -6.64 1.31 0.72
N GLN A 90 -6.60 2.33 -0.13
CA GLN A 90 -7.58 3.42 -0.07
C GLN A 90 -9.03 2.91 -0.22
N ARG A 91 -9.28 1.99 -1.16
CA ARG A 91 -10.59 1.33 -1.31
C ARG A 91 -10.98 0.46 -0.11
N ARG A 92 -10.02 -0.06 0.66
CA ARG A 92 -10.31 -0.78 1.91
C ARG A 92 -10.80 0.18 2.98
N TYR A 93 -10.14 1.32 3.19
CA TYR A 93 -10.62 2.32 4.15
C TYR A 93 -12.01 2.85 3.80
N GLN A 94 -12.27 3.13 2.51
CA GLN A 94 -13.59 3.59 2.07
C GLN A 94 -14.68 2.57 2.42
N ARG A 95 -14.43 1.28 2.16
CA ARG A 95 -15.37 0.21 2.52
C ARG A 95 -15.57 0.07 4.03
N GLN A 96 -14.50 0.21 4.82
CA GLN A 96 -14.59 0.18 6.27
C GLN A 96 -15.41 1.35 6.81
N GLN A 97 -15.19 2.56 6.30
CA GLN A 97 -15.97 3.74 6.69
C GLN A 97 -17.45 3.58 6.34
N MET A 98 -17.77 3.16 5.12
CA MET A 98 -19.16 2.92 4.72
C MET A 98 -19.83 1.86 5.60
N SER A 99 -19.10 0.81 5.99
CA SER A 99 -19.61 -0.23 6.89
C SER A 99 -19.86 0.32 8.30
N LEU A 100 -18.96 1.17 8.81
CA LEU A 100 -19.11 1.80 10.12
C LEU A 100 -20.30 2.76 10.13
N ASP A 101 -20.43 3.60 9.11
CA ASP A 101 -21.53 4.55 8.97
C ASP A 101 -22.88 3.82 8.91
N ALA A 102 -22.96 2.71 8.18
CA ALA A 102 -24.15 1.86 8.12
C ALA A 102 -24.50 1.24 9.49
N ALA A 103 -23.50 0.78 10.25
CA ALA A 103 -23.70 0.22 11.58
C ALA A 103 -24.18 1.28 12.59
N ILE A 104 -23.60 2.49 12.55
CA ILE A 104 -24.02 3.62 13.39
C ILE A 104 -25.46 4.03 13.06
N ALA A 105 -25.80 4.16 11.78
CA ALA A 105 -27.15 4.50 11.35
C ALA A 105 -28.18 3.45 11.84
N ALA A 106 -27.85 2.16 11.72
CA ALA A 106 -28.70 1.09 12.23
C ALA A 106 -28.87 1.13 13.75
N ALA A 107 -27.81 1.44 14.51
CA ALA A 107 -27.86 1.56 15.96
C ALA A 107 -28.72 2.75 16.43
N ILE A 108 -28.64 3.90 15.73
CA ILE A 108 -29.49 5.07 15.98
C ILE A 108 -30.96 4.72 15.74
N VAL A 109 -31.29 4.10 14.60
CA VAL A 109 -32.66 3.72 14.26
C VAL A 109 -33.24 2.71 15.26
N SER A 110 -32.39 1.81 15.78
CA SER A 110 -32.80 0.78 16.74
C SER A 110 -32.91 1.28 18.19
N GLY A 111 -32.69 2.57 18.45
CA GLY A 111 -32.74 3.15 19.80
C GLY A 111 -31.60 2.69 20.73
N LEU A 112 -30.55 2.08 20.17
CA LEU A 112 -29.38 1.57 20.89
C LEU A 112 -28.24 2.59 21.01
N ALA A 113 -28.37 3.77 20.39
CA ALA A 113 -27.37 4.82 20.51
C ALA A 113 -27.36 5.37 21.94
N PRO A 114 -26.28 5.22 22.73
CA PRO A 114 -26.16 5.93 23.99
C PRO A 114 -26.17 7.42 23.69
N SER A 115 -26.90 8.18 24.51
CA SER A 115 -26.93 9.63 24.48
C SER A 115 -25.50 10.19 24.48
N LEU A 116 -24.97 10.51 23.30
CA LEU A 116 -23.80 11.37 23.17
C LEU A 116 -24.28 12.78 23.51
N SER A 117 -24.47 13.04 24.82
CA SER A 117 -24.63 14.39 25.32
C SER A 117 -23.31 15.10 25.07
N VAL A 118 -23.26 15.89 24.00
CA VAL A 118 -22.24 16.91 23.84
C VAL A 118 -22.38 17.83 25.04
N ARG A 119 -21.57 17.63 26.08
CA ARG A 119 -21.39 18.61 27.13
C ARG A 119 -20.75 19.82 26.47
N LYS A 120 -21.60 20.76 26.08
CA LYS A 120 -21.23 22.16 25.91
C LYS A 120 -20.90 22.65 27.32
N ASP A 121 -19.67 22.39 27.77
CA ASP A 121 -19.15 23.07 28.94
C ASP A 121 -18.87 24.51 28.49
N SER A 122 -19.92 25.32 28.65
CA SER A 122 -19.83 26.76 28.79
C SER A 122 -18.87 27.05 29.93
N GLN A 123 -17.66 27.48 29.61
CA GLN A 123 -16.85 28.28 30.53
C GLN A 123 -16.41 29.56 29.81
N GLU A 124 -17.34 30.51 29.78
CA GLU A 124 -16.98 31.91 29.99
C GLU A 124 -16.62 32.07 31.46
N SER A 125 -15.44 32.62 31.74
CA SER A 125 -15.14 33.53 32.86
C SER A 125 -13.78 34.18 32.61
#